data_AF-A0A2S6N4N5-F1
#
_entry.id   AF-A0A2S6N4N5-F1
#
_cell.length_a   1.000
_cell.length_b   1.000
_cell.length_c   1.000
_cell.angle_alpha   90.00
_cell.angle_beta   90.00
_cell.angle_gamma   90.00
#
_symmetry.space_group_name_H-M   'P 1'
#
loop_
_entity.id
_entity.type
_entity.pdbx_description
1 polymer ?
#
loop_
_entity_poly.entity_id
_entity_poly.type
_entity_poly.pdbx_seq_one_letter_code
_entity_poly.pdbx_strand_id
1 'polypeptide(L)'
;MGFEAMAGGAWRDHALTGRMVMRGPDRIAPAFRMLTGPSSDTLCASSFLDLTAEPIIVTAPETTVRYSIVAYDPCFEALPISIPAQTPGVYGLTGSGFSGQLPAGITPVPMPVSFPIIPFRVDLFSAVCEDQTDAATAFRASLKMQPLSKYLADPAGGSANIVPVISFAPLGSINAKGDASITKDPIAYLQQLQAIVASPHTPPLSPDA
;
A
#
# COMPACT_ATOMS: atom_id res chain seq x y z
N MET A 1 4.88 -23.95 0.10
CA MET A 1 3.54 -24.00 0.73
C MET A 1 3.45 -23.23 2.07
N GLY A 2 4.38 -22.32 2.39
CA GLY A 2 4.49 -21.75 3.75
C GLY A 2 3.86 -20.37 4.00
N PHE A 3 3.46 -19.62 2.96
CA PHE A 3 2.77 -18.34 3.12
C PHE A 3 1.26 -18.51 3.41
N GLU A 4 0.74 -19.71 3.20
CA GLU A 4 -0.63 -20.07 3.52
C GLU A 4 -0.87 -20.08 5.03
N ALA A 5 -0.01 -20.73 5.83
CA ALA A 5 -0.29 -20.96 7.25
C ALA A 5 -0.20 -19.69 8.14
N MET A 6 0.61 -18.70 7.76
CA MET A 6 0.68 -17.38 8.39
C MET A 6 -0.60 -16.56 8.27
N ALA A 7 -1.40 -16.91 7.27
CA ALA A 7 -2.67 -16.31 7.07
C ALA A 7 -3.75 -17.01 7.93
N GLY A 8 -3.49 -18.12 8.63
CA GLY A 8 -4.45 -19.13 9.13
C GLY A 8 -5.68 -18.78 9.99
N GLY A 9 -6.02 -17.53 10.29
CA GLY A 9 -7.30 -17.26 10.99
C GLY A 9 -7.65 -15.79 11.20
N ALA A 10 -6.68 -14.93 11.49
CA ALA A 10 -6.94 -13.48 11.60
C ALA A 10 -6.61 -12.70 10.31
N TRP A 11 -5.74 -13.27 9.46
CA TRP A 11 -5.33 -12.71 8.16
C TRP A 11 -5.88 -13.47 6.93
N ARG A 12 -6.50 -14.65 7.13
CA ARG A 12 -7.22 -15.47 6.12
C ARG A 12 -8.70 -15.18 6.15
N ASP A 13 -9.28 -15.05 7.34
CA ASP A 13 -10.75 -15.02 7.49
C ASP A 13 -11.33 -13.61 7.53
N HIS A 14 -10.50 -12.57 7.40
CA HIS A 14 -10.97 -11.26 6.96
C HIS A 14 -10.78 -11.11 5.45
N ALA A 15 -11.71 -11.73 4.72
CA ALA A 15 -12.14 -11.34 3.39
C ALA A 15 -11.02 -11.06 2.35
N LEU A 16 -10.68 -12.13 1.64
CA LEU A 16 -10.30 -12.10 0.22
C LEU A 16 -11.17 -11.10 -0.56
N THR A 17 -10.68 -9.87 -0.71
CA THR A 17 -10.82 -9.01 -1.92
C THR A 17 -9.73 -7.93 -2.03
N GLY A 18 -8.86 -7.72 -1.02
CA GLY A 18 -8.09 -6.46 -0.87
C GLY A 18 -6.58 -6.49 -1.15
N ARG A 19 -5.94 -7.65 -1.38
CA ARG A 19 -4.54 -7.68 -1.83
C ARG A 19 -4.48 -7.10 -3.24
N MET A 20 -3.56 -6.18 -3.50
CA MET A 20 -3.43 -5.46 -4.78
C MET A 20 -4.58 -4.49 -5.11
N VAL A 21 -5.53 -4.25 -4.19
CA VAL A 21 -6.59 -3.25 -4.39
C VAL A 21 -6.25 -2.00 -3.60
N MET A 22 -6.02 -0.90 -4.32
CA MET A 22 -5.87 0.41 -3.71
C MET A 22 -7.20 0.84 -3.08
N ARG A 23 -7.21 1.17 -1.79
CA ARG A 23 -8.40 1.59 -1.06
C ARG A 23 -8.12 2.83 -0.21
N GLY A 24 -9.10 3.74 -0.14
CA GLY A 24 -9.03 4.96 0.67
C GLY A 24 -10.39 5.37 1.24
N PRO A 25 -10.45 6.10 2.37
CA PRO A 25 -11.69 6.61 2.94
C PRO A 25 -12.22 7.79 2.14
N ASP A 26 -13.53 7.88 1.88
CA ASP A 26 -14.15 9.05 1.21
C ASP A 26 -13.69 10.41 1.77
N ARG A 27 -13.52 10.51 3.09
CA ARG A 27 -12.98 11.69 3.81
C ARG A 27 -12.11 11.30 5.00
N ILE A 28 -11.34 12.25 5.52
CA ILE A 28 -10.69 12.09 6.83
C ILE A 28 -11.68 12.41 7.94
N ALA A 29 -11.87 11.47 8.88
CA ALA A 29 -12.77 11.64 10.01
C ALA A 29 -12.30 10.78 11.21
N PRO A 30 -12.74 11.04 12.45
CA PRO A 30 -12.37 10.25 13.63
C PRO A 30 -12.71 8.75 13.57
N ALA A 31 -13.58 8.36 12.63
CA ALA A 31 -13.88 6.95 12.34
C ALA A 31 -12.73 6.25 11.60
N PHE A 32 -11.84 6.98 10.93
CA PHE A 32 -10.62 6.46 10.30
C PHE A 32 -9.55 6.25 11.37
N ARG A 33 -9.53 5.06 11.97
CA ARG A 33 -8.62 4.69 13.07
C ARG A 33 -7.57 3.66 12.70
N MET A 34 -7.48 3.33 11.41
CA MET A 34 -6.54 2.33 10.89
C MET A 34 -5.10 2.67 11.24
N LEU A 35 -4.76 3.95 11.18
CA LEU A 35 -3.44 4.50 11.51
C LEU A 35 -3.54 5.37 12.76
N THR A 36 -2.46 5.44 13.52
CA THR A 36 -2.35 6.33 14.67
C THR A 36 -2.10 7.75 14.17
N GLY A 37 -3.00 8.69 14.50
CA GLY A 37 -2.86 10.11 14.15
C GLY A 37 -2.87 10.41 12.65
N PRO A 38 -3.93 10.05 11.89
CA PRO A 38 -4.01 10.42 10.49
C PRO A 38 -4.03 11.94 10.35
N SER A 39 -3.22 12.45 9.42
CA SER A 39 -3.19 13.87 9.07
C SER A 39 -4.57 14.32 8.58
N SER A 40 -5.09 15.41 9.14
CA SER A 40 -6.40 15.97 8.75
C SER A 40 -6.37 16.69 7.40
N ASP A 41 -5.18 16.98 6.89
CA ASP A 41 -4.86 17.75 5.69
C ASP A 41 -4.43 16.86 4.51
N THR A 42 -4.40 15.53 4.67
CA THR A 42 -3.97 14.60 3.60
C THR A 42 -5.01 13.50 3.40
N LEU A 43 -5.49 13.35 2.16
CA LEU A 43 -6.22 12.15 1.74
C LEU A 43 -5.26 11.04 1.36
N CYS A 44 -5.52 9.82 1.85
CA CYS A 44 -4.75 8.64 1.50
C CYS A 44 -5.58 7.66 0.66
N ALA A 45 -4.90 6.97 -0.25
CA ALA A 45 -5.32 5.69 -0.80
C ALA A 45 -4.13 4.74 -0.72
N SER A 46 -4.31 3.53 -0.18
CA SER A 46 -3.20 2.63 0.12
C SER A 46 -3.47 1.21 -0.37
N SER A 47 -2.40 0.49 -0.66
CA SER A 47 -2.46 -0.94 -0.99
C SER A 47 -1.31 -1.70 -0.35
N PHE A 48 -1.60 -2.95 0.04
CA PHE A 48 -0.59 -3.97 0.36
C PHE A 48 -0.31 -4.78 -0.90
N LEU A 49 0.96 -4.88 -1.28
CA LEU A 49 1.37 -5.50 -2.54
C LEU A 49 2.03 -6.86 -2.33
N ASP A 50 1.97 -7.66 -3.38
CA ASP A 50 2.72 -8.88 -3.57
C ASP A 50 3.41 -8.80 -4.93
N LEU A 51 4.72 -8.64 -4.93
CA LEU A 51 5.57 -8.52 -6.12
C LEU A 51 6.25 -9.83 -6.50
N THR A 52 5.88 -10.94 -5.86
CA THR A 52 6.52 -12.26 -6.11
C THR A 52 6.02 -12.90 -7.39
N ALA A 53 4.77 -12.64 -7.78
CA ALA A 53 4.15 -13.23 -8.96
C ALA A 53 4.41 -12.41 -10.23
N GLU A 54 4.17 -11.11 -10.18
CA GLU A 54 4.33 -10.21 -11.32
C GLU A 54 4.48 -8.75 -10.87
N PRO A 55 4.97 -7.84 -11.75
CA PRO A 55 5.02 -6.42 -11.45
C PRO A 55 3.63 -5.82 -11.22
N ILE A 56 3.58 -4.80 -10.37
CA ILE A 56 2.37 -3.98 -10.16
C ILE A 56 2.54 -2.67 -10.91
N ILE A 57 1.55 -2.34 -11.74
CA ILE A 57 1.50 -1.08 -12.47
C ILE A 57 0.75 -0.05 -11.64
N VAL A 58 1.38 1.10 -11.45
CA VAL A 58 0.83 2.29 -10.81
C VAL A 58 0.69 3.38 -11.85
N THR A 59 -0.49 3.99 -11.94
CA THR A 59 -0.73 5.13 -12.82
C THR A 59 -1.11 6.34 -11.98
N ALA A 60 -0.30 7.40 -12.10
CA ALA A 60 -0.55 8.71 -11.51
C ALA A 60 -0.76 9.72 -12.65
N PRO A 61 -1.98 10.25 -12.84
CA PRO A 61 -2.21 11.27 -13.86
C PRO A 61 -1.57 12.60 -13.47
N GLU A 62 -1.48 13.51 -14.44
CA GLU A 62 -1.10 14.90 -14.17
C GLU A 62 -2.15 15.60 -13.31
N THR A 63 -1.70 16.47 -12.41
CA THR A 63 -2.58 17.19 -11.48
C THR A 63 -1.94 18.47 -10.98
N THR A 64 -2.76 19.39 -10.52
CA THR A 64 -2.34 20.62 -9.82
C THR A 64 -2.26 20.43 -8.31
N VAL A 65 -2.89 19.39 -7.75
CA VAL A 65 -2.83 19.11 -6.31
C VAL A 65 -1.51 18.46 -5.94
N ARG A 66 -1.04 18.71 -4.71
CA ARG A 66 0.20 18.09 -4.22
C ARG A 66 -0.03 16.64 -3.86
N TYR A 67 0.88 15.79 -4.33
CA TYR A 67 0.85 14.38 -3.99
C TYR A 67 2.25 13.76 -3.94
N SER A 68 2.32 12.65 -3.22
CA SER A 68 3.48 11.77 -3.18
C SER A 68 3.06 10.31 -3.18
N ILE A 69 3.89 9.49 -3.81
CA ILE A 69 3.85 8.04 -3.73
C ILE A 69 4.99 7.66 -2.81
N VAL A 70 4.69 7.00 -1.70
CA VAL A 70 5.72 6.51 -0.79
C VAL A 70 5.64 4.99 -0.72
N ALA A 71 6.69 4.36 -0.22
CA ALA A 71 6.72 2.93 0.02
C ALA A 71 7.20 2.67 1.44
N TYR A 72 6.60 1.67 2.06
CA TYR A 72 7.03 1.13 3.32
C TYR A 72 7.26 -0.37 3.20
N ASP A 73 8.15 -0.89 4.03
CA ASP A 73 8.29 -2.32 4.23
C ASP A 73 7.12 -2.86 5.10
N PRO A 74 7.03 -4.18 5.32
CA PRO A 74 6.03 -4.77 6.21
C PRO A 74 6.07 -4.28 7.67
N CYS A 75 7.21 -3.73 8.10
CA CYS A 75 7.45 -3.18 9.43
C CYS A 75 7.13 -1.67 9.52
N PHE A 76 6.61 -1.07 8.44
CA PHE A 76 6.34 0.38 8.30
C PHE A 76 7.59 1.27 8.30
N GLU A 77 8.76 0.72 7.99
CA GLU A 77 9.97 1.50 7.71
C GLU A 77 9.92 2.05 6.28
N ALA A 78 10.31 3.31 6.11
CA ALA A 78 10.25 3.99 4.82
C ALA A 78 11.28 3.40 3.86
N LEU A 79 10.83 3.02 2.66
CA LEU A 79 11.69 2.49 1.61
C LEU A 79 12.08 3.61 0.63
N PRO A 80 13.36 3.68 0.23
CA PRO A 80 13.75 4.55 -0.87
C PRO A 80 13.18 4.00 -2.18
N ILE A 81 12.38 4.80 -2.88
CA ILE A 81 11.88 4.48 -4.22
C ILE A 81 12.25 5.58 -5.21
N SER A 82 12.48 5.19 -6.45
CA SER A 82 12.88 6.09 -7.55
C SER A 82 11.69 6.81 -8.20
N ILE A 83 10.69 7.21 -7.41
CA ILE A 83 9.56 8.01 -7.86
C ILE A 83 9.64 9.36 -7.13
N PRO A 84 10.04 10.45 -7.81
CA PRO A 84 10.04 11.77 -7.20
C PRO A 84 8.60 12.22 -6.90
N ALA A 85 8.43 13.03 -5.85
CA ALA A 85 7.14 13.64 -5.55
C ALA A 85 6.64 14.48 -6.75
N GLN A 86 5.33 14.66 -6.88
CA GLN A 86 4.74 15.49 -7.95
C GLN A 86 5.09 15.05 -9.39
N THR A 87 5.41 13.77 -9.62
CA THR A 87 5.77 13.27 -10.95
C THR A 87 4.67 12.37 -11.51
N PRO A 88 3.91 12.81 -12.53
CA PRO A 88 2.91 11.97 -13.19
C PRO A 88 3.58 10.92 -14.07
N GLY A 89 2.92 9.78 -14.23
CA GLY A 89 3.42 8.71 -15.08
C GLY A 89 2.80 7.35 -14.81
N VAL A 90 3.32 6.37 -15.56
CA VAL A 90 3.01 4.95 -15.38
C VAL A 90 4.29 4.27 -14.88
N TYR A 91 4.20 3.65 -13.71
CA TYR A 91 5.33 3.03 -13.01
C TYR A 91 5.10 1.54 -12.84
N GLY A 92 6.10 0.72 -13.13
CA GLY A 92 6.07 -0.72 -12.89
C GLY A 92 6.90 -1.04 -11.65
N LEU A 93 6.24 -1.34 -10.54
CA LEU A 93 6.89 -1.80 -9.32
C LEU A 93 7.33 -3.26 -9.51
N THR A 94 8.63 -3.51 -9.55
CA THR A 94 9.18 -4.84 -9.84
C THR A 94 9.83 -5.44 -8.60
N GLY A 95 9.47 -6.68 -8.25
CA GLY A 95 10.18 -7.44 -7.22
C GLY A 95 11.58 -7.88 -7.69
N SER A 96 12.45 -8.24 -6.75
CA SER A 96 13.84 -8.66 -7.01
C SER A 96 13.98 -9.87 -7.95
N GLY A 97 12.96 -10.72 -8.06
CA GLY A 97 12.93 -11.89 -8.94
C GLY A 97 12.45 -11.61 -10.37
N PHE A 98 12.05 -10.37 -10.70
CA PHE A 98 11.51 -10.06 -12.00
C PHE A 98 12.63 -9.91 -13.06
N SER A 99 12.56 -10.73 -14.11
CA SER A 99 13.50 -10.72 -15.24
C SER A 99 12.82 -10.42 -16.60
N GLY A 100 11.53 -10.10 -16.58
CA GLY A 100 10.77 -9.76 -17.79
C GLY A 100 11.05 -8.33 -18.28
N GLN A 101 10.45 -7.99 -19.42
CA GLN A 101 10.44 -6.61 -19.92
C GLN A 101 9.09 -5.96 -19.66
N LEU A 102 9.11 -4.70 -19.22
CA LEU A 102 7.91 -3.88 -19.12
C LEU A 102 7.58 -3.28 -20.51
N PRO A 103 6.29 -3.12 -20.84
CA PRO A 103 5.86 -2.38 -22.02
C PRO A 103 6.46 -0.97 -22.11
N ALA A 104 6.58 -0.47 -23.34
CA ALA A 104 7.01 0.90 -23.58
C ALA A 104 6.09 1.90 -22.85
N GLY A 105 6.67 2.96 -22.30
CA GLY A 105 5.96 3.99 -21.53
C GLY A 105 5.75 3.66 -20.05
N ILE A 106 6.16 2.48 -19.58
CA ILE A 106 6.18 2.13 -18.15
C ILE A 106 7.59 2.32 -17.59
N THR A 107 7.72 3.20 -16.59
CA THR A 107 8.98 3.43 -15.88
C THR A 107 9.22 2.30 -14.86
N PRO A 108 10.32 1.53 -14.96
CA PRO A 108 10.62 0.50 -13.97
C PRO A 108 11.00 1.12 -12.63
N VAL A 109 10.46 0.57 -11.54
CA VAL A 109 10.75 0.95 -10.17
C VAL A 109 11.08 -0.34 -9.39
N PRO A 110 12.36 -0.70 -9.28
CA PRO A 110 12.75 -1.89 -8.54
C PRO A 110 12.50 -1.70 -7.05
N MET A 111 11.76 -2.63 -6.46
CA MET A 111 11.40 -2.59 -5.05
C MET A 111 12.39 -3.42 -4.23
N PRO A 112 12.89 -2.89 -3.10
CA PRO A 112 13.85 -3.59 -2.25
C PRO A 112 13.24 -4.78 -1.50
N VAL A 113 11.90 -4.83 -1.39
CA VAL A 113 11.15 -5.89 -0.71
C VAL A 113 10.03 -6.43 -1.60
N SER A 114 9.65 -7.69 -1.40
CA SER A 114 8.59 -8.35 -2.19
C SER A 114 7.17 -7.97 -1.77
N PHE A 115 6.98 -7.49 -0.53
CA PHE A 115 5.66 -7.19 0.03
C PHE A 115 5.56 -5.75 0.57
N PRO A 116 5.73 -4.72 -0.27
CA PRO A 116 5.67 -3.34 0.19
C PRO A 116 4.23 -2.88 0.46
N ILE A 117 4.11 -1.84 1.27
CA ILE A 117 2.90 -1.04 1.46
C ILE A 117 3.08 0.25 0.67
N ILE A 118 2.15 0.58 -0.23
CA ILE A 118 2.21 1.79 -1.05
C ILE A 118 1.03 2.70 -0.73
N PRO A 119 1.22 3.72 0.12
CA PRO A 119 0.29 4.82 0.26
C PRO A 119 0.54 5.91 -0.79
N PHE A 120 -0.54 6.36 -1.40
CA PHE A 120 -0.64 7.61 -2.13
C PHE A 120 -1.15 8.66 -1.16
N ARG A 121 -0.40 9.74 -1.02
CA ARG A 121 -0.73 10.88 -0.18
C ARG A 121 -1.08 12.05 -1.06
N VAL A 122 -2.27 12.64 -0.85
CA VAL A 122 -2.76 13.79 -1.61
C VAL A 122 -3.11 14.90 -0.62
N ASP A 123 -2.50 16.06 -0.77
CA ASP A 123 -2.73 17.18 0.14
C ASP A 123 -4.06 17.86 -0.20
N LEU A 124 -4.83 18.19 0.84
CA LEU A 124 -6.10 18.91 0.74
C LEU A 124 -5.90 20.41 0.57
N PHE A 125 -4.75 20.95 0.98
CA PHE A 125 -4.46 22.37 0.96
C PHE A 125 -3.19 22.68 0.18
N SER A 126 -3.19 23.79 -0.54
CA SER A 126 -1.99 24.29 -1.22
C SER A 126 -1.00 24.91 -0.23
N ALA A 127 0.22 25.26 -0.68
CA ALA A 127 1.19 25.98 0.16
C ALA A 127 0.72 27.36 0.65
N VAL A 128 -0.29 27.94 0.00
CA VAL A 128 -0.90 29.22 0.39
C VAL A 128 -2.21 29.01 1.14
N CYS A 129 -2.45 27.79 1.67
CA CYS A 129 -3.63 27.40 2.44
C CYS A 129 -4.96 27.50 1.66
N GLU A 130 -4.91 27.42 0.33
CA GLU A 130 -6.12 27.29 -0.49
C GLU A 130 -6.70 25.88 -0.35
N ASP A 131 -8.00 25.78 -0.12
CA ASP A 131 -8.72 24.50 -0.06
C ASP A 131 -8.82 23.90 -1.47
N GLN A 132 -8.25 22.72 -1.64
CA GLN A 132 -8.23 21.93 -2.86
C GLN A 132 -8.96 20.59 -2.68
N THR A 133 -9.85 20.46 -1.69
CA THR A 133 -10.50 19.20 -1.31
C THR A 133 -11.19 18.49 -2.48
N ASP A 134 -11.92 19.23 -3.32
CA ASP A 134 -12.63 18.64 -4.47
C ASP A 134 -11.64 18.11 -5.52
N ALA A 135 -10.60 18.90 -5.83
CA ALA A 135 -9.56 18.51 -6.77
C ALA A 135 -8.73 17.32 -6.23
N ALA A 136 -8.42 17.32 -4.93
CA ALA A 136 -7.70 16.24 -4.26
C ALA A 136 -8.52 14.94 -4.24
N THR A 137 -9.83 15.05 -4.01
CA THR A 137 -10.76 13.92 -4.06
C THR A 137 -10.85 13.33 -5.46
N ALA A 138 -11.01 14.18 -6.48
CA ALA A 138 -11.05 13.75 -7.87
C ALA A 138 -9.73 13.10 -8.32
N PHE A 139 -8.59 13.72 -7.97
CA PHE A 139 -7.28 13.19 -8.29
C PHE A 139 -7.06 11.83 -7.63
N ARG A 140 -7.36 11.69 -6.34
CA ARG A 140 -7.20 10.41 -5.65
C ARG A 140 -8.04 9.29 -6.28
N ALA A 141 -9.28 9.59 -6.68
CA ALA A 141 -10.14 8.60 -7.36
C ALA A 141 -9.62 8.21 -8.75
N SER A 142 -8.82 9.08 -9.38
CA SER A 142 -8.21 8.84 -10.69
C SER A 142 -6.92 7.99 -10.64
N LEU A 143 -6.33 7.82 -9.45
CA LEU A 143 -5.18 6.93 -9.25
C LEU A 143 -5.53 5.49 -9.60
N LYS A 144 -4.59 4.78 -10.22
CA LYS A 144 -4.78 3.38 -10.59
C LYS A 144 -3.63 2.52 -10.12
N MET A 145 -3.97 1.29 -9.75
CA MET A 145 -3.01 0.26 -9.39
C MET A 145 -3.57 -1.12 -9.75
N GLN A 146 -2.81 -1.89 -10.52
CA GLN A 146 -3.20 -3.23 -10.94
C GLN A 146 -1.99 -4.07 -11.34
N PRO A 147 -2.07 -5.42 -11.25
CA PRO A 147 -1.03 -6.29 -11.80
C PRO A 147 -0.78 -6.05 -13.30
N LEU A 148 0.45 -6.29 -13.74
CA LEU A 148 0.86 -6.13 -15.14
C LEU A 148 -0.05 -6.88 -16.11
N SER A 149 -0.43 -8.12 -15.80
CA SER A 149 -1.35 -8.94 -16.58
C SER A 149 -2.72 -8.27 -16.78
N LYS A 150 -3.23 -7.61 -15.75
CA LYS A 150 -4.49 -6.84 -15.82
C LYS A 150 -4.33 -5.54 -16.57
N TYR A 151 -3.23 -4.83 -16.37
CA TYR A 151 -2.90 -3.63 -17.13
C TYR A 151 -2.83 -3.90 -18.64
N LEU A 152 -2.21 -5.02 -19.04
CA LEU A 152 -2.13 -5.42 -20.45
C LEU A 152 -3.49 -5.75 -21.06
N ALA A 153 -4.43 -6.27 -20.26
CA ALA A 153 -5.78 -6.57 -20.71
C ALA A 153 -6.67 -5.30 -20.75
N ASP A 154 -6.55 -4.44 -19.75
CA ASP A 154 -7.29 -3.19 -19.62
C ASP A 154 -6.46 -2.13 -18.88
N PRO A 155 -5.75 -1.23 -19.61
CA PRO A 155 -5.00 -0.14 -19.00
C PRO A 155 -5.89 0.86 -18.24
N ALA A 156 -7.20 0.88 -18.51
CA ALA A 156 -8.12 1.79 -17.85
C ALA A 156 -8.57 1.29 -16.47
N GLY A 157 -8.35 0.01 -16.15
CA GLY A 157 -8.73 -0.63 -14.89
C GLY A 157 -7.90 -0.21 -13.67
N GLY A 158 -8.16 -0.85 -12.53
CA GLY A 158 -7.37 -0.69 -11.30
C GLY A 158 -7.59 0.61 -10.53
N SER A 159 -8.69 1.35 -10.79
CA SER A 159 -9.01 2.57 -10.06
C SER A 159 -9.08 2.38 -8.54
N ALA A 160 -8.69 3.42 -7.81
CA ALA A 160 -8.79 3.46 -6.36
C ALA A 160 -10.23 3.19 -5.88
N ASN A 161 -10.39 2.20 -5.00
CA ASN A 161 -11.65 1.88 -4.36
C ASN A 161 -11.88 2.84 -3.18
N ILE A 162 -12.61 3.92 -3.44
CA ILE A 162 -12.98 4.89 -2.40
C ILE A 162 -14.23 4.40 -1.69
N VAL A 163 -14.13 4.16 -0.39
CA VAL A 163 -15.25 3.63 0.42
C VAL A 163 -15.60 4.58 1.56
N PRO A 164 -16.85 4.58 2.04
CA PRO A 164 -17.25 5.41 3.17
C PRO A 164 -16.33 5.20 4.38
N VAL A 165 -15.88 6.29 5.02
CA VAL A 165 -14.95 6.26 6.14
C VAL A 165 -15.40 5.35 7.29
N ILE A 166 -16.71 5.18 7.46
CA ILE A 166 -17.29 4.28 8.46
C ILE A 166 -16.94 2.80 8.22
N SER A 167 -16.63 2.42 6.97
CA SER A 167 -16.18 1.08 6.60
C SER A 167 -14.83 0.72 7.22
N PHE A 168 -14.04 1.73 7.64
CA PHE A 168 -12.77 1.54 8.32
C PHE A 168 -12.91 1.43 9.84
N ALA A 169 -14.05 1.81 10.42
CA ALA A 169 -14.24 1.76 11.87
C ALA A 169 -14.09 0.34 12.46
N PRO A 170 -14.63 -0.73 11.84
CA PRO A 170 -14.44 -2.10 12.32
C PRO A 170 -13.00 -2.60 12.17
N LEU A 171 -12.19 -1.97 11.31
CA LEU A 171 -10.80 -2.35 11.14
C LEU A 171 -9.95 -1.95 12.34
N GLY A 172 -10.37 -0.97 13.14
CA GLY A 172 -9.64 -0.54 14.33
C GLY A 172 -8.20 -0.12 14.03
N SER A 173 -7.39 0.06 15.08
CA SER A 173 -5.95 0.32 14.92
C SER A 173 -5.20 -0.97 14.61
N ILE A 174 -4.32 -0.93 13.61
CA ILE A 174 -3.43 -2.06 13.29
C ILE A 174 -2.50 -2.42 14.47
N ASN A 175 -2.03 -1.41 15.22
CA ASN A 175 -1.18 -1.62 16.39
C ASN A 175 -1.96 -2.35 17.49
N ALA A 176 -3.17 -1.86 17.80
CA ALA A 176 -4.01 -2.49 18.82
C ALA A 176 -4.39 -3.94 18.46
N LYS A 177 -4.52 -4.25 17.16
CA LYS A 177 -4.73 -5.63 16.69
C LYS A 177 -3.49 -6.50 16.84
N GLY A 178 -2.30 -5.95 16.61
CA GLY A 178 -1.03 -6.61 16.90
C GLY A 178 -0.91 -6.96 18.39
N ASP A 179 -1.10 -5.98 19.26
CA ASP A 179 -1.04 -6.16 20.73
C ASP A 179 -2.07 -7.18 21.23
N ALA A 180 -3.29 -7.12 20.69
CA ALA A 180 -4.33 -8.08 21.00
C ALA A 180 -3.97 -9.50 20.56
N SER A 181 -3.21 -9.68 19.48
CA SER A 181 -2.79 -11.00 19.00
C SER A 181 -1.76 -11.63 19.94
N ILE A 182 -0.80 -10.84 20.43
CA ILE A 182 0.16 -11.27 21.46
C ILE A 182 -0.57 -11.75 22.72
N THR A 183 -1.60 -11.01 23.13
CA THR A 183 -2.34 -11.29 24.38
C THR A 183 -3.30 -12.48 24.23
N LYS A 184 -3.97 -12.63 23.07
CA LYS A 184 -5.02 -13.63 22.87
C LYS A 184 -4.49 -14.99 22.41
N ASP A 185 -3.44 -15.00 21.60
CA ASP A 185 -2.84 -16.22 21.08
C ASP A 185 -1.32 -16.05 20.93
N PRO A 186 -0.58 -16.03 22.07
CA PRO A 186 0.86 -15.78 22.05
C PRO A 186 1.63 -16.86 21.30
N ILE A 187 1.13 -18.10 21.26
CA ILE A 187 1.80 -19.20 20.54
C ILE A 187 1.64 -19.01 19.04
N ALA A 188 0.42 -18.72 18.55
CA ALA A 188 0.23 -18.43 17.14
C ALA A 188 1.02 -17.17 16.73
N TYR A 189 1.07 -16.15 17.58
CA TYR A 189 1.90 -14.96 17.33
C TYR A 189 3.39 -15.31 17.23
N LEU A 190 3.94 -16.13 18.13
CA LEU A 190 5.36 -16.52 18.09
C LEU A 190 5.68 -17.43 16.91
N GLN A 191 4.78 -18.36 16.56
CA GLN A 191 4.91 -19.16 15.34
C GLN A 191 4.88 -18.27 14.10
N GLN A 192 4.05 -17.23 14.14
CA GLN A 192 3.98 -16.25 13.09
C GLN A 192 5.29 -15.49 12.95
N LEU A 193 5.81 -14.98 14.06
CA LEU A 193 7.09 -14.28 14.11
C LEU A 193 8.24 -15.19 13.64
N GLN A 194 8.28 -16.46 14.06
CA GLN A 194 9.30 -17.42 13.62
C GLN A 194 9.25 -17.67 12.11
N ALA A 195 8.07 -17.83 11.54
CA ALA A 195 7.91 -18.02 10.10
C ALA A 195 8.28 -16.76 9.30
N ILE A 196 8.03 -15.57 9.84
CA ILE A 196 8.50 -14.31 9.27
C ILE A 196 10.03 -14.26 9.33
N VAL A 197 10.64 -14.47 10.50
CA VAL A 197 12.09 -14.42 10.68
C VAL A 197 12.82 -15.47 9.83
N ALA A 198 12.23 -16.66 9.65
CA ALA A 198 12.79 -17.71 8.80
C ALA A 198 12.52 -17.51 7.30
N SER A 199 11.74 -16.50 6.91
CA SER A 199 11.43 -16.23 5.52
C SER A 199 12.68 -15.77 4.76
N PRO A 200 12.97 -16.29 3.55
CA PRO A 200 14.06 -15.80 2.71
C PRO A 200 13.84 -14.36 2.22
N HIS A 201 12.65 -13.79 2.47
CA HIS A 201 12.28 -12.41 2.17
C HIS A 201 12.46 -11.46 3.37
N THR A 202 12.84 -11.98 4.54
CA THR A 202 13.17 -11.16 5.71
C THR A 202 14.64 -10.80 5.62
N PRO A 203 15.01 -9.50 5.53
CA PRO A 203 16.40 -9.09 5.46
C PRO A 203 17.18 -9.61 6.68
N PRO A 204 18.42 -10.10 6.51
CA PRO A 204 19.27 -10.44 7.66
C PRO A 204 19.56 -9.17 8.47
N LEU A 205 19.75 -9.31 9.78
CA LEU A 205 20.29 -8.23 10.61
C LEU A 205 21.59 -7.72 9.98
N SER A 206 21.68 -6.42 9.71
CA SER A 206 22.95 -5.81 9.30
C SER A 206 24.01 -6.08 10.37
N PRO A 207 25.25 -6.42 9.99
CA PRO A 207 26.29 -6.83 10.93
C PRO A 207 26.74 -5.73 11.92
N ASP A 208 26.25 -4.50 11.79
CA ASP A 208 26.61 -3.35 12.63
C ASP A 208 25.48 -2.87 13.58
N ALA A 209 24.55 -3.76 13.95
CA ALA A 209 23.53 -3.48 14.99
C ALA A 209 24.05 -3.73 16.41
#